data_AF-A0A970IST1-F1
#
_entry.id   AF-A0A970IST1-F1
#
_cell.length_a   1.000
_cell.length_b   1.000
_cell.length_c   1.000
_cell.angle_alpha   90.00
_cell.angle_beta   90.00
_cell.angle_gamma   90.00
#
_symmetry.space_group_name_H-M   'P 1'
#
loop_
_entity.id
_entity.type
_entity.pdbx_description
1 polymer ?
#
loop_
_entity_poly.entity_id
_entity_poly.type
_entity_poly.pdbx_seq_one_letter_code
_entity_poly.pdbx_strand_id
1 'polypeptide(L)'
;MRKIFLITLLTGMFVVPVSAAELSYTYECLTQDVIELSSLENTEVFSLGQSGYGREIYAVKLVKGELSAVIVGTSYAREWINSALIGDMIKHYVNAYNNYDYVGNYYVRDMLDKCSIVFIPMQNPDGVVLQQQGLGAFTPEQQAEIQSIGDSHKYKQWKANAKGVDLNRQQSINWDKVRMNEPHPSYHNHKGYCPEQ
;
A
#
# COMPACT_ATOMS: atom_id res chain seq x y z
N MET A 1 26.32 -12.48 24.71
CA MET A 1 27.05 -11.48 25.54
C MET A 1 26.15 -10.28 25.77
N ARG A 2 25.95 -9.92 27.06
CA ARG A 2 25.40 -8.68 27.63
C ARG A 2 24.05 -8.13 27.13
N LYS A 3 23.01 -8.38 27.96
CA LYS A 3 21.83 -7.51 28.11
C LYS A 3 22.25 -6.20 28.78
N ILE A 4 21.73 -5.06 28.33
CA ILE A 4 21.75 -3.79 29.05
C ILE A 4 20.31 -3.28 29.12
N PHE A 5 19.73 -3.25 30.32
CA PHE A 5 18.48 -2.55 30.63
C PHE A 5 18.86 -1.15 31.11
N LEU A 6 18.30 -0.12 30.48
CA LEU A 6 18.38 1.25 30.98
C LEU A 6 17.01 1.63 31.52
N ILE A 7 16.87 1.62 32.85
CA ILE A 7 15.72 2.21 33.55
C ILE A 7 15.99 3.70 33.62
N THR A 8 15.10 4.51 33.03
CA THR A 8 15.07 5.96 33.28
C THR A 8 13.72 6.31 33.87
N LEU A 9 13.75 6.92 35.05
CA LEU A 9 12.60 7.33 35.85
C LEU A 9 12.20 8.77 35.44
N LEU A 10 10.89 8.97 35.20
CA LEU A 10 10.12 10.22 35.16
C LEU A 10 10.67 11.43 34.38
N THR A 11 10.00 11.79 33.28
CA THR A 11 9.00 12.89 33.24
C THR A 11 8.44 13.01 31.81
N GLY A 12 7.11 12.99 31.69
CA GLY A 12 6.35 13.70 30.64
C GLY A 12 6.86 13.67 29.19
N MET A 13 7.04 12.50 28.61
CA MET A 13 6.87 12.29 27.16
C MET A 13 6.76 10.78 26.98
N PHE A 14 5.59 10.28 26.59
CA PHE A 14 5.53 8.96 25.97
C PHE A 14 6.31 9.07 24.66
N VAL A 15 7.63 8.91 24.73
CA VAL A 15 8.38 8.39 23.60
C VAL A 15 7.93 6.94 23.54
N VAL A 16 6.85 6.68 22.80
CA VAL A 16 6.62 5.33 22.30
C VAL A 16 7.88 5.04 21.48
N PRO A 17 8.73 4.06 21.85
CA PRO A 17 9.78 3.65 20.95
C PRO A 17 9.06 3.09 19.73
N VAL A 18 8.94 3.92 18.68
CA VAL A 18 8.43 3.47 17.40
C VAL A 18 9.51 2.59 16.80
N SER A 19 9.38 1.29 17.07
CA SER A 19 10.04 0.21 16.33
C SER A 19 9.40 0.03 14.93
N ALA A 20 8.70 1.04 14.38
CA ALA A 20 8.16 0.97 13.02
C ALA A 20 9.27 0.87 11.96
N ALA A 21 10.52 1.19 12.30
CA ALA A 21 11.67 1.00 11.43
C ALA A 21 12.17 -0.46 11.37
N GLU A 22 11.74 -1.36 12.27
CA GLU A 22 12.25 -2.75 12.29
C GLU A 22 11.36 -3.76 11.54
N LEU A 23 10.08 -3.44 11.30
CA LEU A 23 9.15 -4.33 10.58
C LEU A 23 8.55 -3.63 9.36
N SER A 24 8.70 -4.24 8.19
CA SER A 24 8.05 -3.75 6.96
C SER A 24 6.53 -3.87 7.08
N TYR A 25 5.79 -2.89 6.56
CA TYR A 25 4.33 -2.97 6.46
C TYR A 25 3.95 -3.96 5.36
N THR A 26 3.46 -5.13 5.76
CA THR A 26 3.17 -6.24 4.84
C THR A 26 1.74 -6.20 4.32
N TYR A 27 1.43 -7.05 3.35
CA TYR A 27 0.05 -7.22 2.88
C TYR A 27 -0.87 -7.78 3.99
N GLU A 28 -0.32 -8.57 4.91
CA GLU A 28 -1.02 -9.07 6.09
C GLU A 28 -1.32 -7.94 7.08
N CYS A 29 -0.39 -7.00 7.29
CA CYS A 29 -0.64 -5.79 8.08
C CYS A 29 -1.81 -4.98 7.49
N LEU A 30 -1.81 -4.78 6.16
CA LEU A 30 -2.92 -4.11 5.48
C LEU A 30 -4.25 -4.84 5.68
N THR A 31 -4.25 -6.16 5.56
CA THR A 31 -5.47 -6.96 5.70
C THR A 31 -6.04 -6.84 7.10
N GLN A 32 -5.19 -6.85 8.13
CA GLN A 32 -5.60 -6.63 9.51
C GLN A 32 -6.18 -5.22 9.71
N ASP A 33 -5.50 -4.19 9.19
CA ASP A 33 -5.99 -2.81 9.25
C ASP A 33 -7.35 -2.65 8.55
N VAL A 34 -7.53 -3.29 7.40
CA VAL A 34 -8.79 -3.28 6.65
C VAL A 34 -9.92 -3.96 7.42
N ILE A 35 -9.66 -5.07 8.11
CA ILE A 35 -10.65 -5.74 8.96
C ILE A 35 -11.08 -4.80 10.09
N GLU A 36 -10.14 -4.16 10.77
CA GLU A 36 -10.43 -3.20 11.83
C GLU A 36 -11.25 -2.02 11.30
N LEU A 37 -10.83 -1.42 10.19
CA LEU A 37 -11.54 -0.32 9.54
C LEU A 37 -12.95 -0.74 9.13
N SER A 38 -13.16 -1.93 8.56
CA SER A 38 -14.49 -2.38 8.11
C SER A 38 -15.56 -2.41 9.22
N SER A 39 -15.14 -2.42 10.49
CA SER A 39 -16.04 -2.38 11.65
C SER A 39 -16.48 -0.98 12.06
N LEU A 40 -15.92 0.08 11.47
CA LEU A 40 -16.16 1.48 11.84
C LEU A 40 -17.30 2.08 11.00
N GLU A 41 -18.24 2.78 11.66
CA GLU A 41 -19.46 3.31 11.00
C GLU A 41 -19.19 4.39 9.94
N ASN A 42 -18.03 5.03 9.98
CA ASN A 42 -17.63 6.13 9.09
C ASN A 42 -16.68 5.70 7.97
N THR A 43 -16.54 4.39 7.75
CA THR A 43 -15.69 3.82 6.70
C THR A 43 -16.44 2.78 5.88
N GLU A 44 -16.18 2.75 4.59
CA GLU A 44 -16.64 1.70 3.68
C GLU A 44 -15.42 1.04 3.07
N VAL A 45 -15.20 -0.25 3.39
CA VAL A 45 -14.12 -1.03 2.80
C VAL A 45 -14.70 -1.92 1.71
N PHE A 46 -14.08 -1.91 0.54
CA PHE A 46 -14.45 -2.75 -0.60
C PHE A 46 -13.21 -3.16 -1.39
N SER A 47 -13.37 -4.20 -2.20
CA SER A 47 -12.34 -4.65 -3.14
C SER A 47 -12.53 -3.99 -4.50
N LEU A 48 -11.42 -3.60 -5.12
CA LEU A 48 -11.36 -3.17 -6.52
C LEU A 48 -11.08 -4.34 -7.48
N GLY A 49 -10.95 -5.56 -6.95
CA GLY A 49 -10.56 -6.76 -7.69
C GLY A 49 -9.30 -7.40 -7.09
N GLN A 50 -8.77 -8.37 -7.83
CA GLN A 50 -7.60 -9.14 -7.40
C GLN A 50 -6.39 -8.83 -8.28
N SER A 51 -5.22 -8.87 -7.65
CA SER A 51 -3.92 -8.87 -8.32
C SER A 51 -3.69 -10.14 -9.13
N GLY A 52 -2.57 -10.18 -9.88
CA GLY A 52 -2.25 -11.26 -10.80
C GLY A 52 -2.11 -12.65 -10.15
N TYR A 53 -1.85 -12.69 -8.84
CA TYR A 53 -1.77 -13.90 -8.02
C TYR A 53 -2.84 -13.96 -6.92
N GLY A 54 -3.96 -13.25 -7.09
CA GLY A 54 -5.18 -13.48 -6.32
C GLY A 54 -5.29 -12.72 -4.99
N ARG A 55 -4.36 -11.80 -4.69
CA ARG A 55 -4.47 -10.92 -3.51
C ARG A 55 -5.44 -9.78 -3.82
N GLU A 56 -6.37 -9.52 -2.91
CA GLU A 56 -7.34 -8.42 -3.01
C GLU A 56 -6.63 -7.05 -3.09
N ILE A 57 -7.19 -6.15 -3.88
CA ILE A 57 -6.78 -4.74 -3.94
C ILE A 57 -7.84 -3.95 -3.19
N TYR A 58 -7.58 -3.70 -1.91
CA TYR A 58 -8.53 -3.02 -1.03
C TYR A 58 -8.58 -1.51 -1.31
N ALA A 59 -9.80 -0.99 -1.26
CA ALA A 59 -10.10 0.43 -1.15
C ALA A 59 -10.85 0.71 0.16
N VAL A 60 -10.55 1.85 0.77
CA VAL A 60 -11.22 2.37 1.96
C VAL A 60 -11.76 3.75 1.63
N LYS A 61 -13.08 3.87 1.60
CA LYS A 61 -13.76 5.14 1.46
C LYS A 61 -14.12 5.68 2.83
N LEU A 62 -13.75 6.92 3.10
CA LEU A 62 -14.25 7.64 4.26
C LEU A 62 -15.57 8.31 3.91
N VAL A 63 -16.61 7.96 4.68
CA VAL A 63 -17.91 8.63 4.80
C VAL A 63 -18.74 8.89 3.51
N LYS A 64 -19.84 9.63 3.67
CA LYS A 64 -21.02 9.69 2.78
C LYS A 64 -21.04 10.83 1.77
N GLY A 65 -20.10 11.78 1.86
CA GLY A 65 -20.02 12.92 0.95
C GLY A 65 -19.70 12.53 -0.50
N GLU A 66 -19.82 13.50 -1.41
CA GLU A 66 -19.47 13.28 -2.83
C GLU A 66 -17.97 13.00 -2.99
N LEU A 67 -17.62 12.07 -3.88
CA LEU A 67 -16.22 11.71 -4.12
C LEU A 67 -15.42 12.93 -4.55
N SER A 68 -14.43 13.30 -3.74
CA SER A 68 -13.62 14.49 -3.96
C SER A 68 -12.17 14.16 -4.27
N ALA A 69 -11.65 13.04 -3.75
CA ALA A 69 -10.27 12.65 -3.98
C ALA A 69 -10.10 11.13 -3.96
N VAL A 70 -9.13 10.66 -4.75
CA VAL A 70 -8.61 9.29 -4.71
C VAL A 70 -7.12 9.36 -4.39
N ILE A 71 -6.69 8.63 -3.36
CA ILE A 71 -5.29 8.56 -2.94
C ILE A 71 -4.82 7.11 -3.12
N VAL A 72 -3.83 6.91 -3.98
CA VAL A 72 -3.30 5.58 -4.32
C VAL A 72 -1.90 5.42 -3.78
N GLY A 73 -1.67 4.32 -3.07
CA GLY A 73 -0.40 3.92 -2.51
C GLY A 73 0.21 2.73 -3.22
N THR A 74 1.54 2.68 -3.19
CA THR A 74 2.33 1.48 -3.48
C THR A 74 1.99 0.83 -4.82
N SER A 75 2.04 1.61 -5.90
CA SER A 75 2.09 1.08 -7.27
C SER A 75 3.46 0.45 -7.55
N TYR A 76 4.53 1.01 -6.95
CA TYR A 76 5.85 0.42 -6.92
C TYR A 76 6.05 -0.43 -5.66
N ALA A 77 6.37 -1.71 -5.86
CA ALA A 77 6.48 -2.71 -4.79
C ALA A 77 7.40 -2.31 -3.61
N ARG A 78 8.60 -1.79 -3.91
CA ARG A 78 9.56 -1.36 -2.88
C ARG A 78 9.18 -0.09 -2.12
N GLU A 79 8.11 0.59 -2.51
CA GLU A 79 7.62 1.82 -1.88
C GLU A 79 6.48 1.53 -0.90
N TRP A 80 6.49 0.34 -0.28
CA TRP A 80 5.47 -0.15 0.67
C TRP A 80 5.22 0.77 1.86
N ILE A 81 6.17 1.65 2.21
CA ILE A 81 5.98 2.66 3.26
C ILE A 81 4.81 3.61 2.95
N ASN A 82 4.48 3.80 1.67
CA ASN A 82 3.31 4.59 1.26
C ASN A 82 2.01 3.96 1.77
N SER A 83 1.91 2.63 1.79
CA SER A 83 0.74 1.91 2.33
C SER A 83 0.60 2.13 3.84
N ALA A 84 1.70 2.08 4.57
CA ALA A 84 1.70 2.36 6.02
C ALA A 84 1.23 3.79 6.31
N LEU A 85 1.80 4.78 5.59
CA LEU A 85 1.43 6.18 5.74
C LEU A 85 -0.05 6.42 5.42
N ILE A 86 -0.57 5.78 4.37
CA ILE A 86 -1.99 5.86 4.02
C ILE A 86 -2.85 5.21 5.11
N GLY A 87 -2.46 4.05 5.64
CA GLY A 87 -3.15 3.41 6.76
C GLY A 87 -3.26 4.31 7.99
N ASP A 88 -2.15 4.94 8.39
CA ASP A 88 -2.10 5.90 9.48
C ASP A 88 -2.97 7.13 9.21
N MET A 89 -2.95 7.64 7.97
CA MET A 89 -3.77 8.78 7.56
C MET A 89 -5.26 8.45 7.64
N ILE A 90 -5.69 7.27 7.19
CA ILE A 90 -7.09 6.81 7.31
C ILE A 90 -7.50 6.80 8.78
N LYS A 91 -6.72 6.14 9.64
CA LYS A 91 -6.99 6.06 11.09
C LYS A 91 -7.04 7.45 11.73
N HIS A 92 -6.15 8.35 11.33
CA HIS A 92 -6.10 9.73 11.83
C HIS A 92 -7.39 10.50 11.47
N TYR A 93 -7.83 10.45 10.21
CA TYR A 93 -9.08 11.10 9.78
C TYR A 93 -10.32 10.50 10.44
N VAL A 94 -10.38 9.18 10.58
CA VAL A 94 -11.49 8.48 11.24
C VAL A 94 -11.60 8.90 12.71
N ASN A 95 -10.48 8.92 13.43
CA ASN A 95 -10.44 9.35 14.82
C ASN A 95 -10.82 10.83 14.96
N ALA A 96 -10.28 11.70 14.10
CA ALA A 96 -10.59 13.11 14.15
C ALA A 96 -12.09 13.40 13.84
N TYR A 97 -12.68 12.65 12.91
CA TYR A 97 -14.11 12.73 12.63
C TYR A 97 -14.97 12.34 13.85
N ASN A 98 -14.62 11.25 14.53
CA ASN A 98 -15.36 10.73 15.68
C ASN A 98 -15.22 11.60 16.92
N ASN A 99 -14.07 12.26 17.08
CA ASN A 99 -13.76 13.12 18.23
C ASN A 99 -14.15 14.58 18.03
N TYR A 100 -14.72 14.95 16.88
CA TYR A 100 -15.02 16.36 16.55
C TYR A 100 -13.75 17.23 16.56
N ASP A 101 -12.66 16.71 15.99
CA ASP A 101 -11.35 17.35 15.96
C ASP A 101 -11.04 18.02 14.60
N TYR A 102 -9.91 18.73 14.59
CA TYR A 102 -9.32 19.35 13.42
C TYR A 102 -8.12 18.55 12.91
N VAL A 103 -7.92 18.56 11.60
CA VAL A 103 -6.64 18.18 10.96
C VAL A 103 -6.11 19.40 10.25
N GLY A 104 -5.02 19.98 10.77
CA GLY A 104 -4.58 21.32 10.40
C GLY A 104 -5.67 22.35 10.72
N ASN A 105 -6.08 23.13 9.72
CA ASN A 105 -7.14 24.15 9.88
C ASN A 105 -8.53 23.64 9.48
N TYR A 106 -8.67 22.35 9.15
CA TYR A 106 -9.92 21.78 8.66
C TYR A 106 -10.64 21.05 9.78
N TYR A 107 -11.86 21.47 10.07
CA TYR A 107 -12.75 20.72 10.92
C TYR A 107 -13.20 19.46 10.17
N VAL A 108 -12.77 18.29 10.66
CA VAL A 108 -12.82 17.05 9.86
C VAL A 108 -14.25 16.62 9.58
N ARG A 109 -15.14 16.76 10.55
CA ARG A 109 -16.55 16.37 10.41
C ARG A 109 -17.25 17.14 9.30
N ASP A 110 -17.18 18.48 9.31
CA ASP A 110 -17.79 19.32 8.27
C ASP A 110 -17.25 19.03 6.87
N MET A 111 -15.95 18.74 6.77
CA MET A 111 -15.32 18.39 5.50
C MET A 111 -15.81 17.04 5.00
N LEU A 112 -15.74 16.01 5.84
CA LEU A 112 -16.06 14.65 5.48
C LEU A 112 -17.59 14.45 5.26
N ASP A 113 -18.45 15.18 5.96
CA ASP A 113 -19.90 15.18 5.71
C ASP A 113 -20.28 15.66 4.30
N LYS A 114 -19.42 16.45 3.64
CA LYS A 114 -19.64 17.00 2.30
C LYS A 114 -18.84 16.26 1.23
N CYS A 115 -17.64 15.81 1.58
CA CYS A 115 -16.66 15.26 0.65
C CYS A 115 -16.19 13.89 1.13
N SER A 116 -16.10 12.89 0.24
CA SER A 116 -15.44 11.62 0.54
C SER A 116 -14.07 11.51 -0.12
N ILE A 117 -13.18 10.79 0.57
CA ILE A 117 -11.86 10.42 0.08
C ILE A 117 -11.82 8.90 -0.02
N VAL A 118 -11.41 8.39 -1.18
CA VAL A 118 -11.16 6.96 -1.38
C VAL A 118 -9.66 6.72 -1.34
N PHE A 119 -9.22 5.88 -0.42
CA PHE A 119 -7.85 5.45 -0.30
C PHE A 119 -7.69 4.07 -0.90
N ILE A 120 -6.64 3.86 -1.69
CA ILE A 120 -6.19 2.55 -2.16
C ILE A 120 -4.81 2.35 -1.57
N PRO A 121 -4.68 1.79 -0.35
CA PRO A 121 -3.40 1.80 0.37
C PRO A 121 -2.29 1.04 -0.37
N MET A 122 -2.63 -0.07 -1.03
CA MET A 122 -1.66 -0.92 -1.73
C MET A 122 -2.21 -1.41 -3.06
N GLN A 123 -1.83 -0.76 -4.14
CA GLN A 123 -2.22 -1.16 -5.50
C GLN A 123 -1.46 -2.40 -5.99
N ASN A 124 -0.25 -2.64 -5.49
CA ASN A 124 0.64 -3.72 -5.94
C ASN A 124 0.94 -4.75 -4.83
N PRO A 125 -0.06 -5.52 -4.34
CA PRO A 125 0.15 -6.44 -3.22
C PRO A 125 1.11 -7.59 -3.56
N ASP A 126 1.03 -8.16 -4.77
CA ASP A 126 1.94 -9.22 -5.20
C ASP A 126 3.40 -8.76 -5.27
N GLY A 127 3.63 -7.56 -5.83
CA GLY A 127 4.97 -7.00 -5.91
C GLY A 127 5.55 -6.72 -4.51
N VAL A 128 4.75 -6.17 -3.59
CA VAL A 128 5.17 -5.93 -2.19
C VAL A 128 5.57 -7.24 -1.51
N VAL A 129 4.75 -8.28 -1.64
CA VAL A 129 5.05 -9.58 -1.04
C VAL A 129 6.33 -10.17 -1.63
N LEU A 130 6.52 -10.08 -2.95
CA LEU A 130 7.77 -10.50 -3.60
C LEU A 130 8.98 -9.71 -3.08
N GLN A 131 8.85 -8.39 -2.92
CA GLN A 131 9.93 -7.52 -2.46
C GLN A 131 10.34 -7.82 -1.01
N GLN A 132 9.35 -8.08 -0.14
CA GLN A 132 9.58 -8.29 1.29
C GLN A 132 9.98 -9.74 1.60
N GLN A 133 9.25 -10.70 1.06
CA GLN A 133 9.29 -12.12 1.44
C GLN A 133 10.00 -13.02 0.40
N GLY A 134 10.23 -12.51 -0.82
CA GLY A 134 10.82 -13.29 -1.91
C GLY A 134 9.91 -14.41 -2.41
N LEU A 135 10.50 -15.41 -3.07
CA LEU A 135 9.77 -16.52 -3.70
C LEU A 135 8.99 -17.40 -2.72
N GLY A 136 9.41 -17.46 -1.45
CA GLY A 136 8.79 -18.34 -0.45
C GLY A 136 7.32 -18.04 -0.18
N ALA A 137 6.82 -16.88 -0.60
CA ALA A 137 5.43 -16.45 -0.45
C ALA A 137 4.53 -16.80 -1.65
N PHE A 138 5.04 -17.58 -2.61
CA PHE A 138 4.36 -17.94 -3.86
C PHE A 138 4.31 -19.46 -4.06
N THR A 139 3.33 -19.96 -4.82
CA THR A 139 3.24 -21.39 -5.18
C THR A 139 4.40 -21.80 -6.11
N PRO A 140 4.74 -23.09 -6.23
CA PRO A 140 5.79 -23.53 -7.16
C PRO A 140 5.58 -23.06 -8.61
N GLU A 141 4.33 -23.03 -9.10
CA GLU A 141 4.06 -22.52 -10.46
C GLU A 141 4.34 -21.02 -10.56
N GLN A 142 3.86 -20.24 -9.59
CA GLN A 142 4.11 -18.80 -9.53
C GLN A 142 5.61 -18.48 -9.38
N GLN A 143 6.35 -19.29 -8.61
CA GLN A 143 7.79 -19.13 -8.47
C GLN A 143 8.51 -19.32 -9.81
N ALA A 144 8.14 -20.34 -10.59
CA ALA A 144 8.73 -20.58 -11.91
C ALA A 144 8.46 -19.41 -12.87
N GLU A 145 7.24 -18.85 -12.85
CA GLU A 145 6.91 -17.65 -13.60
C GLU A 145 7.77 -16.45 -13.17
N ILE A 146 7.84 -16.16 -11.88
CA ILE A 146 8.61 -15.02 -11.34
C ILE A 146 10.10 -15.17 -11.66
N GLN A 147 10.66 -16.37 -11.52
CA GLN A 147 12.06 -16.65 -11.85
C GLN A 147 12.37 -16.46 -13.34
N SER A 148 11.40 -16.67 -14.23
CA SER A 148 11.57 -16.42 -15.66
C SER A 148 11.71 -14.93 -16.00
N ILE A 149 11.23 -14.04 -15.12
CA ILE A 149 11.23 -12.57 -15.30
C ILE A 149 12.57 -11.96 -14.88
N GLY A 150 13.19 -12.47 -13.81
CA GLY A 150 14.41 -11.88 -13.31
C GLY A 150 15.03 -12.61 -12.13
N ASP A 151 16.28 -12.23 -11.86
CA ASP A 151 17.11 -12.83 -10.82
C ASP A 151 16.59 -12.54 -9.40
N SER A 152 16.60 -13.59 -8.58
CA SER A 152 16.28 -13.56 -7.16
C SER A 152 17.02 -12.52 -6.33
N HIS A 153 18.22 -12.11 -6.76
CA HIS A 153 18.98 -11.06 -6.09
C HIS A 153 18.35 -9.66 -6.20
N LYS A 154 17.40 -9.46 -7.12
CA LYS A 154 16.77 -8.16 -7.35
C LYS A 154 15.46 -7.93 -6.61
N TYR A 155 14.94 -8.91 -5.86
CA TYR A 155 13.64 -8.76 -5.20
C TYR A 155 13.56 -7.52 -4.30
N LYS A 156 14.62 -7.19 -3.55
CA LYS A 156 14.62 -5.96 -2.72
C LYS A 156 14.50 -4.66 -3.52
N GLN A 157 14.87 -4.67 -4.79
CA GLN A 157 14.79 -3.52 -5.71
C GLN A 157 13.53 -3.56 -6.59
N TRP A 158 12.68 -4.56 -6.44
CA TRP A 158 11.52 -4.80 -7.30
C TRP A 158 10.55 -3.61 -7.27
N LYS A 159 10.12 -3.17 -8.45
CA LYS A 159 9.17 -2.08 -8.65
C LYS A 159 7.87 -2.56 -9.27
N ALA A 160 7.96 -3.45 -10.25
CA ALA A 160 6.82 -4.00 -10.99
C ALA A 160 5.88 -4.81 -10.08
N ASN A 161 4.74 -5.26 -10.61
CA ASN A 161 4.01 -6.37 -10.01
C ASN A 161 4.81 -7.68 -10.13
N ALA A 162 4.35 -8.75 -9.48
CA ALA A 162 5.10 -10.01 -9.51
C ALA A 162 5.11 -10.67 -10.91
N LYS A 163 4.23 -10.26 -11.82
CA LYS A 163 4.25 -10.63 -13.25
C LYS A 163 5.17 -9.75 -14.10
N GLY A 164 5.96 -8.88 -13.47
CA GLY A 164 6.99 -8.09 -14.14
C GLY A 164 6.44 -6.92 -14.95
N VAL A 165 5.22 -6.44 -14.65
CA VAL A 165 4.64 -5.24 -15.27
C VAL A 165 4.69 -4.06 -14.30
N ASP A 166 5.22 -2.94 -14.76
CA ASP A 166 5.26 -1.67 -14.05
C ASP A 166 3.89 -0.97 -14.15
N LEU A 167 3.11 -1.03 -13.07
CA LEU A 167 1.74 -0.51 -13.01
C LEU A 167 1.66 0.99 -13.32
N ASN A 168 2.69 1.77 -12.98
CA ASN A 168 2.73 3.21 -13.27
C ASN A 168 2.99 3.52 -14.75
N ARG A 169 3.21 2.50 -15.58
CA ARG A 169 3.45 2.62 -17.02
C ARG A 169 2.37 1.95 -17.87
N GLN A 170 1.40 1.28 -17.25
CA GLN A 170 0.33 0.57 -17.94
C GLN A 170 -0.91 1.43 -18.22
N GLN A 171 -0.90 2.70 -17.80
CA GLN A 171 -1.99 3.65 -18.06
C GLN A 171 -2.23 3.84 -19.58
N SER A 172 -3.49 3.95 -19.98
CA SER A 172 -3.91 4.10 -21.38
C SER A 172 -3.42 5.40 -22.04
N ILE A 173 -3.25 6.46 -21.26
CA ILE A 173 -2.83 7.76 -21.76
C ILE A 173 -1.34 7.72 -22.13
N ASN A 174 -1.02 7.95 -23.40
CA ASN A 174 0.35 7.98 -23.94
C ASN A 174 1.15 6.67 -23.71
N TRP A 175 0.47 5.53 -23.56
CA TRP A 175 1.11 4.22 -23.34
C TRP A 175 2.13 3.87 -24.42
N ASP A 176 1.82 4.17 -25.67
CA ASP A 176 2.64 4.01 -26.87
C ASP A 176 3.91 4.90 -26.84
N LYS A 177 3.92 5.98 -26.05
CA LYS A 177 5.01 6.95 -25.95
C LYS A 177 5.90 6.79 -24.72
N VAL A 178 5.65 5.77 -23.88
CA VAL A 178 6.45 5.49 -22.68
C VAL A 178 7.91 5.27 -23.08
N ARG A 179 8.81 6.09 -22.51
CA ARG A 179 10.26 6.00 -22.74
C ARG A 179 10.93 5.04 -21.77
N MET A 180 12.12 4.54 -22.15
CA MET A 180 12.92 3.60 -21.34
C MET A 180 12.13 2.34 -20.95
N ASN A 181 11.32 1.82 -21.87
CA ASN A 181 10.53 0.63 -21.66
C ASN A 181 11.41 -0.62 -21.71
N GLU A 182 11.26 -1.51 -20.72
CA GLU A 182 11.78 -2.86 -20.85
C GLU A 182 10.88 -3.64 -21.83
N PRO A 183 11.43 -4.27 -22.88
CA PRO A 183 10.63 -4.92 -23.93
C PRO A 183 9.90 -6.17 -23.43
N HIS A 184 10.37 -6.75 -22.33
CA HIS A 184 9.82 -7.96 -21.71
C HIS A 184 9.55 -7.71 -20.23
N PRO A 185 8.72 -8.54 -19.58
CA PRO A 185 8.54 -8.53 -18.14
C PRO A 185 9.85 -8.38 -17.41
N SER A 186 9.90 -7.47 -16.45
CA SER A 186 11.11 -7.12 -15.72
C SER A 186 10.73 -6.60 -14.33
N TYR A 187 11.70 -6.60 -13.41
CA TYR A 187 11.50 -6.04 -12.08
C TYR A 187 11.16 -4.54 -12.08
N HIS A 188 11.28 -3.86 -13.22
CA HIS A 188 10.99 -2.44 -13.41
C HIS A 188 10.67 -2.13 -14.87
N ASN A 189 10.04 -0.97 -15.11
CA ASN A 189 9.96 -0.28 -16.42
C ASN A 189 9.26 -0.99 -17.59
N HIS A 190 8.90 -2.27 -17.48
CA HIS A 190 8.09 -2.93 -18.49
C HIS A 190 6.64 -2.44 -18.42
N LYS A 191 6.14 -1.82 -19.49
CA LYS A 191 4.81 -1.20 -19.54
C LYS A 191 3.64 -2.17 -19.80
N GLY A 192 3.92 -3.47 -19.92
CA GLY A 192 2.97 -4.47 -20.39
C GLY A 192 2.93 -4.58 -21.92
N TYR A 193 2.08 -5.47 -22.43
CA TYR A 193 1.86 -5.67 -23.87
C TYR A 193 0.68 -4.88 -24.43
N CYS A 194 -0.19 -4.39 -23.56
CA CYS A 194 -1.29 -3.49 -23.86
C CYS A 194 -1.53 -2.55 -22.66
N PRO A 195 -2.18 -1.39 -22.87
CA PRO A 195 -2.64 -0.58 -21.75
C PRO A 195 -3.68 -1.34 -20.91
N GLU A 196 -3.76 -0.99 -19.63
CA GLU A 196 -4.80 -1.47 -18.72
C GLU A 196 -6.18 -0.99 -19.21
N GLN A 197 -7.17 -1.88 -19.16
CA GLN A 197 -8.54 -1.66 -19.64
C GLN A 197 -9.44 -1.12 -18.54
#